data_AF-A0A6N7LY96-F1
#
_entry.id   AF-A0A6N7LY96-F1
#
_cell.length_a   1.000
_cell.length_b   1.000
_cell.length_c   1.000
_cell.angle_alpha   90.00
_cell.angle_beta   90.00
_cell.angle_gamma   90.00
#
_symmetry.space_group_name_H-M   'P 1'
#
loop_
_entity.id
_entity.type
_entity.pdbx_description
1 polymer ?
#
loop_
_entity_poly.entity_id
_entity_poly.type
_entity_poly.pdbx_seq_one_letter_code
_entity_poly.pdbx_strand_id
1 'polypeptide(L)'
;MQGIVDRIRENPSIEIEVVDGVDDICLRCPHNVENRCSRPGRNIEEFDQEIVDRLKIDIGREIESKSLFSLVEERIQPEELSIICKGCEWLEMGFCEEGLRKKNWWK
;
A
#
# COMPACT_ATOMS: atom_id res chain seq x y z
N MET A 1 0.02 -9.12 -11.30
CA MET A 1 0.24 -7.75 -10.77
C MET A 1 0.14 -6.69 -11.86
N GLN A 2 0.70 -6.89 -13.06
CA GLN A 2 0.59 -5.92 -14.18
C GLN A 2 -0.86 -5.40 -14.38
N GLY A 3 -1.86 -6.30 -14.40
CA GLY A 3 -3.26 -5.89 -14.59
C GLY A 3 -3.92 -5.03 -13.49
N ILE A 4 -3.49 -5.08 -12.23
CA ILE A 4 -4.04 -4.19 -11.18
C ILE A 4 -3.44 -2.79 -11.34
N VAL A 5 -2.12 -2.73 -11.51
CA VAL A 5 -1.39 -1.48 -11.71
C VAL A 5 -1.87 -0.76 -12.96
N ASP A 6 -2.04 -1.48 -14.07
CA ASP A 6 -2.52 -0.91 -15.33
C ASP A 6 -3.93 -0.33 -15.17
N ARG A 7 -4.86 -1.04 -14.52
CA ARG A 7 -6.22 -0.56 -14.25
C ARG A 7 -6.23 0.74 -13.45
N ILE A 8 -5.38 0.85 -12.43
CA ILE A 8 -5.25 2.06 -11.62
C ILE A 8 -4.67 3.21 -12.45
N ARG A 9 -3.63 2.94 -13.26
CA ARG A 9 -2.99 3.96 -14.11
C ARG A 9 -3.91 4.48 -15.21
N GLU A 10 -4.68 3.60 -15.84
CA GLU A 10 -5.59 3.92 -16.93
C GLU A 10 -6.86 4.65 -16.43
N ASN A 11 -7.25 4.45 -15.17
CA ASN A 11 -8.40 5.11 -14.56
C ASN A 11 -8.06 5.70 -13.18
N PRO A 12 -7.60 6.97 -13.11
CA PRO A 12 -7.34 7.68 -11.85
C PRO A 12 -8.58 7.92 -10.97
N SER A 13 -9.79 7.63 -11.46
CA SER A 13 -11.03 7.72 -10.67
C SER A 13 -11.62 6.33 -10.38
N ILE A 14 -10.82 5.25 -10.52
CA ILE A 14 -11.23 3.94 -10.05
C ILE A 14 -11.38 3.99 -8.52
N GLU A 15 -12.50 3.47 -8.02
CA GLU A 15 -12.71 3.31 -6.59
C GLU A 15 -11.87 2.14 -6.08
N ILE A 16 -11.16 2.38 -4.97
CA ILE A 16 -10.39 1.37 -4.25
C ILE A 16 -11.01 1.23 -2.86
N GLU A 17 -11.46 0.03 -2.53
CA GLU A 17 -11.86 -0.31 -1.17
C GLU A 17 -10.59 -0.59 -0.33
N VAL A 18 -10.41 0.14 0.77
CA VAL A 18 -9.32 -0.12 1.70
C VAL A 18 -9.78 -1.18 2.70
N VAL A 19 -9.18 -2.37 2.66
CA VAL A 19 -9.52 -3.50 3.53
C VAL A 19 -8.41 -3.77 4.55
N ASP A 20 -8.79 -4.38 5.67
CA ASP A 20 -7.87 -5.02 6.60
C ASP A 20 -7.62 -6.46 6.12
N GLY A 21 -6.35 -6.83 6.02
CA GLY A 21 -5.93 -8.20 5.73
C GLY A 21 -5.65 -8.48 4.25
N VAL A 22 -5.96 -9.70 3.82
CA VAL A 22 -5.65 -10.20 2.47
C VAL A 22 -6.52 -9.50 1.42
N ASP A 23 -5.88 -8.97 0.39
CA ASP A 23 -6.50 -8.16 -0.66
C ASP A 23 -6.22 -8.68 -2.09
N ASP A 24 -6.60 -7.89 -3.09
CA ASP A 24 -6.35 -8.16 -4.51
C ASP A 24 -4.84 -8.25 -4.85
N ILE A 25 -3.98 -7.56 -4.11
CA ILE A 25 -2.51 -7.61 -4.29
C ILE A 25 -1.99 -8.97 -3.81
N CYS A 26 -2.57 -9.52 -2.74
CA CYS A 26 -2.20 -10.79 -2.14
C CYS A 26 -2.60 -12.03 -2.96
N LEU A 27 -3.41 -11.89 -4.01
CA LEU A 27 -3.91 -13.02 -4.84
C LEU A 27 -2.81 -13.93 -5.42
N ARG A 28 -1.59 -13.41 -5.59
CA ARG A 28 -0.44 -14.17 -6.13
C ARG A 28 0.66 -14.41 -5.10
N CYS A 29 0.44 -14.04 -3.85
CA CYS A 29 1.41 -14.21 -2.77
C CYS A 29 1.48 -15.68 -2.35
N PRO A 30 2.67 -16.31 -2.31
CA PRO A 30 2.80 -17.70 -1.86
C PRO A 30 2.48 -17.88 -0.36
N HIS A 31 2.42 -16.78 0.41
CA HIS A 31 2.03 -16.79 1.82
C HIS A 31 0.54 -16.51 2.03
N ASN A 32 -0.25 -16.30 0.98
CA ASN A 32 -1.70 -16.24 1.10
C ASN A 32 -2.28 -17.66 1.12
N VAL A 33 -2.59 -18.15 2.32
CA VAL A 33 -3.14 -19.49 2.56
C VAL A 33 -4.56 -19.33 3.09
N GLU A 34 -5.55 -19.81 2.33
CA GLU A 34 -6.97 -19.71 2.70
C GLU A 34 -7.42 -18.28 3.05
N ASN A 35 -7.01 -17.29 2.25
CA ASN A 35 -7.27 -15.85 2.49
C ASN A 35 -6.69 -15.32 3.81
N ARG A 36 -5.58 -15.92 4.28
CA ARG A 36 -4.84 -15.45 5.45
C ARG A 36 -3.36 -15.34 5.12
N CYS A 37 -2.72 -14.26 5.59
CA CYS A 37 -1.28 -14.11 5.48
C CYS A 37 -0.60 -15.07 6.46
N SER A 38 0.07 -16.09 5.95
CA SER A 38 0.81 -17.08 6.74
C SER A 38 2.30 -16.76 6.85
N ARG A 39 2.71 -15.52 6.56
CA ARG A 39 4.14 -15.16 6.53
C ARG A 39 4.68 -15.09 7.97
N PRO A 40 5.65 -15.92 8.34
CA PRO A 40 6.16 -15.94 9.71
C PRO A 40 7.01 -14.71 10.02
N GLY A 41 6.91 -14.22 11.26
CA GLY A 41 7.85 -13.27 11.84
C GLY A 41 7.85 -11.86 11.26
N ARG A 42 6.81 -11.47 10.50
CA ARG A 42 6.65 -10.10 10.02
C ARG A 42 5.39 -9.45 10.53
N ASN A 43 5.57 -8.22 10.95
CA ASN A 43 4.53 -7.34 11.42
C ASN A 43 3.86 -6.62 10.23
N ILE A 44 3.41 -7.37 9.21
CA ILE A 44 2.73 -6.79 8.04
C ILE A 44 1.50 -6.00 8.50
N GLU A 45 0.71 -6.62 9.38
CA GLU A 45 -0.48 -6.02 9.99
C GLU A 45 -0.15 -4.72 10.75
N GLU A 46 1.00 -4.64 11.43
CA GLU A 46 1.41 -3.41 12.12
C GLU A 46 1.82 -2.30 11.13
N PHE A 47 2.48 -2.66 10.03
CA PHE A 47 2.81 -1.69 8.97
C PHE A 47 1.55 -1.14 8.32
N ASP A 48 0.61 -2.02 7.99
CA ASP A 48 -0.66 -1.64 7.37
C ASP A 48 -1.46 -0.72 8.31
N GLN A 49 -1.55 -1.07 9.60
CA GLN A 49 -2.25 -0.25 10.59
C GLN A 49 -1.60 1.13 10.78
N GLU A 50 -0.27 1.22 10.89
CA GLU A 50 0.44 2.50 11.04
C GLU A 50 0.21 3.42 9.82
N ILE A 51 0.17 2.85 8.61
CA ILE A 51 -0.14 3.60 7.38
C ILE A 51 -1.59 4.09 7.41
N VAL A 52 -2.56 3.21 7.70
CA VAL A 52 -3.99 3.57 7.77
C VAL A 52 -4.24 4.68 8.79
N ASP A 53 -3.64 4.58 9.98
CA ASP A 53 -3.76 5.56 11.05
C ASP A 53 -3.22 6.94 10.64
N ARG A 54 -2.08 6.97 9.94
CA ARG A 54 -1.48 8.22 9.43
C ARG A 54 -2.31 8.86 8.32
N LEU A 55 -2.82 8.05 7.41
CA LEU A 55 -3.68 8.51 6.32
C LEU A 55 -5.07 8.94 6.84
N LYS A 56 -5.49 8.47 8.01
CA LYS A 56 -6.81 8.68 8.62
C LYS A 56 -7.93 8.18 7.70
N ILE A 57 -7.75 6.96 7.19
CA ILE A 57 -8.72 6.30 6.31
C ILE A 57 -9.50 5.27 7.12
N ASP A 58 -10.82 5.22 6.90
CA ASP A 58 -11.66 4.18 7.47
C ASP A 58 -11.58 2.91 6.61
N ILE A 59 -11.37 1.76 7.26
CA ILE A 59 -11.42 0.45 6.60
C ILE A 59 -12.86 0.16 6.12
N GLY A 60 -12.98 -0.47 4.95
CA GLY A 60 -14.25 -0.76 4.26
C GLY A 60 -14.79 0.42 3.46
N ARG A 61 -14.02 1.51 3.35
CA ARG A 61 -14.40 2.69 2.57
C ARG A 61 -13.84 2.59 1.14
N GLU A 62 -14.69 2.91 0.17
CA GLU A 62 -14.30 3.16 -1.22
C GLU A 62 -13.77 4.59 -1.38
N ILE A 63 -12.59 4.72 -1.99
CA ILE A 63 -11.91 5.99 -2.26
C ILE A 63 -11.35 5.97 -3.68
N GLU A 64 -11.62 7.03 -4.44
CA GLU A 64 -10.99 7.25 -5.75
C GLU A 64 -9.45 7.17 -5.65
N SER A 65 -8.82 6.41 -6.55
CA SER A 65 -7.38 6.18 -6.52
C SER A 65 -6.57 7.48 -6.51
N LYS A 66 -6.93 8.49 -7.31
CA LYS A 66 -6.26 9.81 -7.29
C LYS A 66 -6.28 10.48 -5.93
N SER A 67 -7.37 10.33 -5.18
CA SER A 67 -7.54 10.91 -3.85
C SER A 67 -6.67 10.15 -2.84
N LEU A 68 -6.60 8.82 -2.98
CA LEU A 68 -5.73 7.97 -2.16
C LEU A 68 -4.24 8.32 -2.35
N PHE A 69 -3.76 8.42 -3.60
CA PHE A 69 -2.37 8.83 -3.87
C PHE A 69 -2.09 10.24 -3.36
N SER A 70 -3.04 11.17 -3.47
CA SER A 70 -2.90 12.53 -2.95
C SER A 70 -2.77 12.54 -1.42
N LEU A 71 -3.55 11.71 -0.70
CA LEU A 71 -3.44 11.54 0.75
C LEU A 71 -2.07 11.01 1.16
N VAL A 72 -1.57 9.99 0.44
CA VAL A 72 -0.23 9.44 0.67
C VAL A 72 0.84 10.52 0.53
N GLU A 73 0.78 11.33 -0.53
CA GLU A 73 1.72 12.42 -0.75
C GLU A 73 1.67 13.54 0.29
N GLU A 74 0.48 13.83 0.83
CA GLU A 74 0.27 14.86 1.83
C GLU A 74 0.73 14.40 3.22
N ARG A 75 0.54 13.13 3.55
CA ARG A 75 0.62 12.60 4.92
C ARG A 75 1.84 11.74 5.21
N ILE A 76 2.57 11.31 4.19
CA ILE A 76 3.75 10.45 4.36
C ILE A 76 4.94 11.06 3.63
N GLN A 77 5.95 11.45 4.40
CA GLN A 77 7.24 11.84 3.85
C GLN A 77 8.11 10.60 3.61
N PRO A 78 8.92 10.55 2.52
CA PRO A 78 9.79 9.42 2.25
C PRO A 78 10.68 9.03 3.45
N GLU A 79 11.19 10.00 4.20
CA GLU A 79 12.09 9.78 5.34
C GLU A 79 11.40 9.07 6.51
N GLU A 80 10.08 9.19 6.64
CA GLU A 80 9.29 8.56 7.70
C GLU A 80 9.14 7.05 7.48
N LEU A 81 9.34 6.56 6.25
CA LEU A 81 9.25 5.12 5.95
C LEU A 81 10.27 4.30 6.74
N SER A 82 11.42 4.88 7.09
CA SER A 82 12.41 4.24 7.97
C SER A 82 11.89 3.90 9.37
N ILE A 83 10.88 4.63 9.82
CA ILE A 83 10.20 4.44 11.10
C ILE A 83 8.98 3.54 10.89
N ILE A 84 8.14 3.86 9.89
CA ILE A 84 6.88 3.17 9.62
C ILE A 84 7.11 1.71 9.19
N CYS A 85 8.04 1.48 8.25
CA CYS A 85 8.29 0.19 7.63
C CYS A 85 9.61 -0.45 8.12
N LYS A 86 9.99 -0.19 9.38
CA LYS A 86 11.25 -0.68 9.95
C LYS A 86 11.35 -2.22 9.86
N GLY A 87 12.37 -2.72 9.17
CA GLY A 87 12.58 -4.16 8.95
C GLY A 87 11.79 -4.75 7.76
N CYS A 88 11.20 -3.91 6.92
CA CYS A 88 10.60 -4.31 5.66
C CYS A 88 11.66 -4.45 4.54
N GLU A 89 11.70 -5.61 3.88
CA GLU A 89 12.56 -5.85 2.69
C GLU A 89 12.39 -4.79 1.61
N TRP A 90 11.17 -4.32 1.37
CA TRP A 90 10.89 -3.41 0.25
C TRP A 90 11.48 -2.03 0.50
N LEU A 91 11.54 -1.64 1.78
CA LEU A 91 12.23 -0.43 2.21
C LEU A 91 13.74 -0.60 2.05
N GLU A 92 14.31 -1.75 2.44
CA GLU A 92 15.74 -2.04 2.28
C GLU A 92 16.17 -2.01 0.80
N MET A 93 15.27 -2.37 -0.11
CA MET A 93 15.48 -2.27 -1.57
C MET A 93 15.28 -0.85 -2.12
N GLY A 94 14.82 0.11 -1.31
CA GLY A 94 14.61 1.51 -1.68
C GLY A 94 13.33 1.80 -2.49
N PHE A 95 12.51 0.78 -2.79
CA PHE A 95 11.36 0.94 -3.68
C PHE A 95 10.31 1.90 -3.14
N CYS A 96 10.03 1.84 -1.84
CA CYS A 96 9.01 2.68 -1.20
C CYS A 96 9.42 4.16 -1.22
N GLU A 97 10.65 4.47 -0.82
CA GLU A 97 11.18 5.84 -0.80
C GLU A 97 11.30 6.41 -2.21
N GLU A 98 11.82 5.62 -3.16
CA GLU A 98 11.94 6.04 -4.55
C GLU A 98 10.58 6.38 -5.16
N GLY A 99 9.56 5.54 -4.92
CA GLY A 99 8.20 5.77 -5.38
C GLY A 99 7.62 7.09 -4.87
N LEU A 100 7.71 7.33 -3.54
CA LEU A 100 7.22 8.57 -2.94
C LEU A 100 7.99 9.82 -3.39
N ARG A 101 9.28 9.70 -3.72
CA ARG A 101 10.06 10.83 -4.25
C ARG A 101 9.73 11.15 -5.70
N LYS A 102 9.54 10.12 -6.54
CA LYS A 102 9.25 10.29 -7.97
C LYS A 102 7.82 10.75 -8.25
N LYS A 103 6.86 10.31 -7.43
CA LYS A 103 5.43 10.67 -7.55
C LYS A 103 4.88 10.46 -8.96
N ASN A 104 5.34 9.43 -9.65
CA ASN A 104 4.98 9.12 -11.03
C ASN A 104 3.88 8.07 -11.13
N TRP A 105 2.86 8.17 -10.27
CA TRP A 105 1.79 7.18 -10.11
C TRP A 105 1.09 6.81 -11.43
N TRP A 106 1.00 7.79 -12.33
CA TRP A 106 0.25 7.73 -13.58
C TRP A 106 1.12 7.54 -14.83
N LYS A 107 2.41 7.19 -14.67
CA LYS A 107 3.35 6.93 -15.78
C LYS A 107 3.61 5.45 -16.00
#